data_AF-A5TZE2-F1
#
_entry.id   AF-A5TZE2-F1
#
_cell.length_a   1.000
_cell.length_b   1.000
_cell.length_c   1.000
_cell.angle_alpha   90.00
_cell.angle_beta   90.00
_cell.angle_gamma   90.00
#
_symmetry.space_group_name_H-M   'P 1'
#
loop_
_entity.id
_entity.type
_entity.pdbx_description
1 polymer ?
#
loop_
_entity_poly.entity_id
_entity_poly.type
_entity_poly.pdbx_seq_one_letter_code
_entity_poly.pdbx_strand_id
1 'polypeptide(L)' 'MIVVVNEQQVEVDEQTTIAALLDSLGFGDRGIAVALNFSVLPRSDWATKICELRKPVRLEVVTAVQGG' A
#
# COMPACT_ATOMS: atom_id res chain seq x y z
N MET A 1 3.69 8.30 -11.30
CA MET A 1 3.23 6.99 -11.82
C MET A 1 1.90 6.63 -11.18
N ILE A 2 1.06 5.85 -11.87
CA ILE A 2 -0.27 5.47 -11.35
C ILE A 2 -0.18 4.13 -10.61
N VAL A 3 -0.73 4.12 -9.40
CA VAL A 3 -0.95 2.95 -8.54
C VAL A 3 -2.45 2.84 -8.27
N VAL A 4 -2.98 1.63 -8.14
CA VAL A 4 -4.36 1.44 -7.67
C VAL A 4 -4.31 1.07 -6.19
N VAL A 5 -5.05 1.79 -5.35
CA VAL A 5 -5.21 1.52 -3.92
C VAL A 5 -6.69 1.40 -3.63
N ASN A 6 -7.16 0.24 -3.15
CA ASN A 6 -8.59 -0.01 -2.89
C ASN A 6 -9.47 0.46 -4.05
N GLU A 7 -9.16 0.01 -5.27
CA GLU A 7 -9.83 0.38 -6.53
C GLU A 7 -9.68 1.86 -6.97
N GLN A 8 -9.06 2.73 -6.17
CA GLN A 8 -8.82 4.13 -6.51
C GLN A 8 -7.45 4.34 -7.16
N GLN A 9 -7.40 5.13 -8.23
CA GLN A 9 -6.13 5.50 -8.86
C GLN A 9 -5.46 6.64 -8.08
N VAL A 10 -4.19 6.43 -7.72
CA VAL A 10 -3.35 7.41 -7.03
C VAL A 10 -2.11 7.66 -7.86
N GLU A 11 -1.82 8.94 -8.10
CA GLU A 11 -0.57 9.34 -8.72
C GLU A 11 0.50 9.56 -7.64
N VAL A 12 1.64 8.90 -7.82
CA VAL A 12 2.77 8.92 -6.87
C VAL A 12 4.06 9.29 -7.59
N ASP A 13 5.03 9.85 -6.86
CA ASP A 13 6.37 10.10 -7.38
C ASP A 13 7.21 8.79 -7.44
N GLU A 14 8.36 8.84 -8.12
CA GLU A 14 9.21 7.65 -8.27
C GLU A 14 9.94 7.25 -6.98
N GLN A 15 10.01 8.14 -5.99
CA GLN A 15 10.67 7.86 -4.71
C GLN A 15 9.68 7.42 -3.64
N THR A 16 8.37 7.47 -3.90
CA THR A 16 7.33 7.08 -2.95
C THR A 16 7.49 5.62 -2.55
N THR A 17 7.61 5.38 -1.24
CA THR A 17 7.55 4.04 -0.65
C THR A 17 6.10 3.64 -0.36
N ILE A 18 5.85 2.35 -0.16
CA ILE A 18 4.53 1.87 0.27
C ILE A 18 4.10 2.57 1.57
N ALA A 19 5.01 2.66 2.55
CA ALA A 19 4.74 3.35 3.82
C ALA A 19 4.36 4.83 3.63
N ALA A 20 5.10 5.56 2.79
CA ALA A 20 4.81 6.97 2.52
C ALA A 20 3.45 7.17 1.82
N LEU A 21 3.10 6.27 0.90
CA LEU A 21 1.79 6.28 0.26
C LEU A 21 0.67 6.05 1.28
N LEU A 22 0.79 5.04 2.14
CA LEU A 22 -0.22 4.74 3.18
C LEU A 22 -0.43 5.91 4.13
N ASP A 23 0.66 6.59 4.53
CA ASP A 23 0.62 7.77 5.38
C ASP A 23 -0.08 8.95 4.67
N SER A 24 0.26 9.21 3.40
CA SER A 24 -0.37 10.27 2.60
C SER A 24 -1.88 10.07 2.39
N LEU A 25 -2.34 8.82 2.41
CA LEU A 25 -3.75 8.45 2.28
C LEU A 25 -4.47 8.33 3.63
N GLY A 26 -3.77 8.53 4.75
CA GLY A 26 -4.36 8.54 6.08
C GLY A 26 -4.65 7.16 6.68
N PHE A 27 -4.09 6.07 6.12
CA PHE A 27 -4.24 4.73 6.71
C PHE A 27 -3.43 4.56 8.00
N GLY A 28 -2.40 5.39 8.19
CA GLY A 28 -1.47 5.28 9.30
C GLY A 28 -0.66 3.99 9.27
N ASP A 29 -0.07 3.65 10.42
CA ASP A 29 0.88 2.55 10.51
C ASP A 29 0.40 1.41 11.42
N ARG A 30 -0.78 1.43 12.01
CA ARG A 30 -1.21 0.37 12.94
C ARG A 30 -2.60 -0.14 12.63
N GLY A 31 -2.82 -1.43 12.91
CA GLY A 31 -4.12 -2.06 12.69
C GLY A 31 -4.51 -2.17 11.22
N ILE A 32 -3.54 -2.16 10.28
CA ILE A 32 -3.80 -2.38 8.86
C ILE A 32 -2.95 -3.52 8.32
N ALA A 33 -3.46 -4.20 7.30
CA ALA A 33 -2.71 -5.11 6.46
C ALA A 33 -2.79 -4.61 5.01
N VAL A 34 -1.70 -4.81 4.27
CA VAL A 34 -1.55 -4.35 2.89
C VAL A 34 -1.23 -5.55 2.02
N ALA A 35 -1.91 -5.71 0.90
CA ALA A 35 -1.64 -6.75 -0.08
C ALA A 35 -1.27 -6.14 -1.43
N LEU A 36 -0.23 -6.68 -2.07
CA LEU A 36 0.13 -6.38 -3.46
C LEU A 36 -0.36 -7.53 -4.34
N ASN A 37 -1.25 -7.23 -5.29
CA ASN A 37 -1.77 -8.23 -6.24
C ASN A 37 -2.22 -9.53 -5.53
N PHE A 38 -3.07 -9.39 -4.50
CA PHE A 38 -3.61 -10.48 -3.67
C PHE A 38 -2.63 -11.17 -2.71
N SER A 39 -1.36 -10.77 -2.67
CA SER A 39 -0.37 -11.28 -1.71
C SER A 39 -0.12 -10.27 -0.59
N VAL A 40 -0.36 -10.67 0.66
CA VAL A 40 -0.12 -9.80 1.83
C VAL A 40 1.37 -9.47 1.93
N LEU A 41 1.67 -8.17 2.00
CA LEU A 41 3.01 -7.65 2.18
C LEU A 41 3.38 -7.64 3.68
N PRO A 42 4.48 -8.31 4.06
CA PRO A 42 5.08 -8.11 5.37
C PRO A 42 5.38 -6.63 5.61
N ARG A 43 5.20 -6.19 6.87
CA ARG A 43 5.45 -4.79 7.24
C ARG A 43 6.88 -4.32 6.96
N SER A 44 7.86 -5.24 7.06
CA SER A 44 9.26 -4.97 6.71
C SER A 44 9.42 -4.46 5.28
N ASP A 45 8.52 -4.85 4.39
CA ASP A 45 8.62 -4.58 2.96
C ASP A 45 7.96 -3.25 2.61
N TRP A 46 7.31 -2.57 3.55
CA TRP A 46 6.64 -1.29 3.30
C TRP A 46 7.64 -0.15 3.04
N ALA A 47 8.92 -0.34 3.38
CA ALA A 47 9.99 0.59 3.00
C ALA A 47 10.37 0.50 1.50
N THR A 48 9.89 -0.52 0.78
CA THR A 48 10.16 -0.69 -0.66
C THR A 48 9.56 0.46 -1.45
N LYS A 49 10.32 0.99 -2.41
CA LYS A 49 9.83 2.01 -3.35
C LYS A 49 8.84 1.38 -4.30
N ILE A 50 7.76 2.09 -4.59
CA ILE A 50 6.69 1.56 -5.44
C ILE A 50 7.18 1.36 -6.89
N CYS A 51 8.15 2.16 -7.33
CA CYS A 51 8.76 2.04 -8.66
C CYS A 51 9.54 0.72 -8.86
N GLU A 52 9.97 0.06 -7.78
CA GLU A 52 10.68 -1.23 -7.79
C GLU A 52 9.72 -2.42 -7.93
N LEU A 53 8.41 -2.20 -7.72
CA LEU A 53 7.40 -3.25 -7.80
C LEU A 53 7.06 -3.58 -9.26
N ARG A 54 6.67 -4.83 -9.49
CA ARG A 54 6.15 -5.25 -10.80
C ARG A 54 4.82 -4.55 -11.08
N LYS A 55 4.70 -4.01 -12.30
CA LYS A 55 3.49 -3.35 -12.80
C LYS A 55 2.49 -4.39 -13.36
N PRO A 56 1.16 -4.13 -13.30
CA PRO A 56 0.53 -2.99 -12.61
C PRO A 56 0.63 -3.15 -11.08
N VAL A 57 0.78 -2.01 -10.38
CA VAL A 57 0.79 -1.99 -8.91
C VAL A 57 -0.64 -1.81 -8.42
N ARG A 58 -1.16 -2.84 -7.73
CA ARG A 58 -2.46 -2.81 -7.06
C ARG A 58 -2.27 -3.16 -5.60
N LEU A 59 -2.57 -2.20 -4.73
CA LEU A 59 -2.52 -2.34 -3.29
C LEU A 59 -3.94 -2.43 -2.73
N GLU A 60 -4.19 -3.45 -1.92
CA GLU A 60 -5.41 -3.56 -1.13
C GLU A 60 -5.02 -3.32 0.34
N VAL A 61 -5.67 -2.35 0.97
CA VAL A 61 -5.45 -1.96 2.35
C VAL A 61 -6.70 -2.28 3.13
N VAL A 62 -6.57 -3.16 4.12
CA VAL A 62 -7.64 -3.54 5.03
C VAL A 62 -7.29 -3.13 6.45
N THR A 63 -8.24 -2.53 7.15
CA THR A 63 -8.10 -2.22 8.56
C THR A 63 -8.58 -3.41 9.38
N ALA A 64 -7.74 -3.91 10.27
CA ALA A 64 -8.13 -4.87 11.28
C ALA A 64 -9.19 -4.23 12.19
N VAL A 65 -10.40 -4.75 12.10
CA VAL A 65 -11.42 -4.55 13.13
C VAL A 65 -11.37 -5.76 14.05
N GLN A 66 -11.39 -5.56 15.37
CA GLN A 66 -11.65 -6.68 16.26
C GLN A 66 -13.10 -7.12 16.00
N GLY A 67 -13.27 -8.29 15.39
CA GLY A 67 -14.55 -9.00 15.45
C GLY A 67 -14.78 -9.46 16.88
N GLY A 68 -15.91 -9.06 17.46
CA GLY A 68 -16.43 -9.62 18.72
C GLY A 68 -17.06 -10.98 18.50
#